data_AF-A0A950JYM4-F1
#
_entry.id   AF-A0A950JYM4-F1
#
_cell.length_a   1.000
_cell.length_b   1.000
_cell.length_c   1.000
_cell.angle_alpha   90.00
_cell.angle_beta   90.00
_cell.angle_gamma   90.00
#
_symmetry.space_group_name_H-M   'P 1'
#
loop_
_entity.id
_entity.type
_entity.pdbx_description
1 polymer ?
#
loop_
_entity_poly.entity_id
_entity_poly.type
_entity_poly.pdbx_seq_one_letter_code
_entity_poly.pdbx_strand_id
1 'polypeptide(L)'
;MSKIPAILSATLTVSLAACGGSKDHTPIGRPVTVPLTTADAASPGQVTVFNSTDGLYLTATAAPGWEFRQTRLSVTRSLDCIPHSRSGQPNINRFMLRKEGRPSAPEFSYTLPLLVEPGTELFIALYAEVHQITAEDAGRDRSHGDCGDDYKTQAAWTEGTLFPGDGSSRYFTYVVRDSAPVSLAGQYRTYAQETWGADTMNDATTYLSTNFAATFPQGLTIGTTMGASAIFRSAGTVGLFLPQVGPAASLIGRRTDPANLSNALAGHAVALSLSLGFDAHDPAFCPGSASLGSLVVADPGSPFFGLSVSAVLSAANELLAGRVDPLGATLDEAAEALRKINANFENGHADLGFLNLP
;
A
#
# COMPACT_ATOMS: atom_id res chain seq x y z
N MET A 1 -29.84 -6.25 24.18
CA MET A 1 -28.68 -6.59 23.32
C MET A 1 -27.63 -5.51 23.50
N SER A 2 -26.48 -5.89 24.07
CA SER A 2 -25.38 -4.99 24.42
C SER A 2 -24.74 -4.46 23.14
N LYS A 3 -24.85 -3.14 22.90
CA LYS A 3 -24.19 -2.45 21.78
C LYS A 3 -22.76 -2.16 22.19
N ILE A 4 -21.86 -3.10 21.93
CA ILE A 4 -20.43 -2.84 22.09
C ILE A 4 -19.97 -2.07 20.83
N PRO A 5 -19.41 -0.86 20.96
CA PRO A 5 -18.83 -0.15 19.82
C PRO A 5 -17.60 -0.92 19.32
N ALA A 6 -17.57 -1.22 18.02
CA ALA A 6 -16.59 -2.08 17.36
C ALA A 6 -15.12 -1.60 17.40
N ILE A 7 -14.80 -0.52 18.12
CA ILE A 7 -13.43 -0.02 18.31
C ILE A 7 -12.88 -0.37 19.72
N LEU A 8 -13.73 -0.84 20.64
CA LEU A 8 -13.30 -1.46 21.90
C LEU A 8 -14.13 -2.73 22.17
N SER A 9 -13.82 -3.81 21.45
CA SER A 9 -14.26 -5.15 21.84
C SER A 9 -13.30 -6.24 21.37
N ALA A 10 -12.12 -6.28 21.98
CA ALA A 10 -11.41 -7.54 22.21
C ALA A 10 -10.33 -7.30 23.27
N THR A 11 -10.62 -7.60 24.53
CA THR A 11 -9.58 -8.10 25.44
C THR A 11 -9.15 -9.47 24.93
N LEU A 12 -8.04 -9.54 24.19
CA LEU A 12 -7.15 -10.69 24.24
C LEU A 12 -5.74 -10.26 23.87
N THR A 13 -4.85 -10.28 24.86
CA THR A 13 -3.41 -10.32 24.72
C THR A 13 -2.99 -11.40 23.72
N VAL A 14 -2.58 -10.98 22.52
CA VAL A 14 -1.53 -11.66 21.78
C VAL A 14 -0.42 -10.64 21.60
N SER A 15 0.71 -10.91 22.25
CA SER A 15 1.98 -10.28 21.90
C SER A 15 2.23 -10.47 20.41
N LEU A 16 2.00 -9.44 19.60
CA LEU A 16 2.84 -9.19 18.43
C LEU A 16 3.94 -8.20 18.85
N ALA A 17 4.80 -8.68 19.74
CA ALA A 17 6.20 -8.29 19.74
C ALA A 17 6.93 -9.24 18.77
N ALA A 18 6.64 -9.12 17.48
CA ALA A 18 7.33 -9.85 16.41
C ALA A 18 6.97 -9.25 15.05
N CYS A 19 7.50 -8.07 14.78
CA CYS A 19 7.99 -7.60 13.49
C CYS A 19 8.47 -6.18 13.74
N GLY A 20 9.77 -5.93 13.59
CA GLY A 20 10.37 -4.60 13.70
C GLY A 20 9.97 -3.70 12.54
N GLY A 21 8.66 -3.48 12.34
CA GLY A 21 8.16 -2.47 11.44
C GLY A 21 8.54 -1.11 12.00
N SER A 22 9.25 -0.31 11.22
CA SER A 22 9.43 1.11 11.51
C SER A 22 8.06 1.73 11.80
N LYS A 23 7.92 2.42 12.94
CA LYS A 23 6.77 3.27 13.24
C LYS A 23 6.76 4.40 12.22
N ASP A 24 6.16 4.14 11.07
CA ASP A 24 6.10 5.10 10.00
C ASP A 24 4.87 5.97 10.22
N HIS A 25 5.07 7.18 10.74
CA HIS A 25 4.00 8.16 10.91
C HIS A 25 3.74 8.95 9.61
N THR A 26 4.30 8.52 8.48
CA THR A 26 4.13 9.18 7.19
C THR A 26 2.66 9.10 6.75
N PRO A 27 1.99 10.24 6.51
CA PRO A 27 0.62 10.26 6.06
C PRO A 27 0.41 9.54 4.73
N ILE A 28 -0.62 8.69 4.66
CA ILE A 28 -1.12 8.16 3.40
C ILE A 28 -1.92 9.28 2.69
N GLY A 29 -1.32 9.84 1.65
CA GLY A 29 -1.85 10.99 0.92
C GLY A 29 -1.85 12.28 1.75
N ARG A 30 -2.50 13.33 1.22
CA ARG A 30 -2.51 14.67 1.84
C ARG A 30 -3.36 14.73 3.11
N PRO A 31 -2.85 15.08 4.30
CA PRO A 31 -3.67 15.23 5.50
C PRO A 31 -4.90 16.13 5.28
N VAL A 32 -6.02 15.77 5.89
CA VAL A 32 -7.26 16.56 5.84
C VAL A 32 -7.27 17.51 7.02
N THR A 33 -7.45 18.80 6.76
CA THR A 33 -7.56 19.82 7.81
C THR A 33 -8.97 20.36 7.84
N VAL A 34 -9.58 20.35 9.02
CA VAL A 34 -10.96 20.76 9.27
C VAL A 34 -10.95 21.87 10.33
N PRO A 35 -11.51 23.06 10.08
CA PRO A 35 -11.59 24.13 11.08
C PRO A 35 -12.37 23.71 12.32
N LEU A 36 -12.03 24.30 13.47
CA LEU A 36 -12.90 24.31 14.64
C LEU A 36 -13.77 25.56 14.58
N THR A 37 -15.04 25.44 14.96
CA THR A 37 -16.00 26.54 14.96
C THR A 37 -16.75 26.59 16.28
N THR A 38 -16.89 27.79 16.84
CA THR A 38 -17.70 28.08 18.02
C THR A 38 -19.11 28.53 17.61
N ALA A 39 -20.02 28.65 18.58
CA ALA A 39 -21.41 29.06 18.31
C ALA A 39 -21.52 30.49 17.73
N ASP A 40 -20.57 31.36 18.02
CA ASP A 40 -20.43 32.73 17.47
C ASP A 40 -19.63 32.77 16.16
N ALA A 41 -19.39 31.61 15.53
CA ALA A 41 -18.65 31.44 14.29
C ALA A 41 -17.18 31.91 14.35
N ALA A 42 -16.58 32.00 15.54
CA ALA A 42 -15.14 32.15 15.68
C ALA A 42 -14.43 30.84 15.29
N SER A 43 -13.19 30.96 14.81
CA SER A 43 -12.33 29.83 14.45
C SER A 43 -11.17 29.72 15.45
N PRO A 44 -11.36 29.01 16.58
CA PRO A 44 -10.34 28.91 17.63
C PRO A 44 -9.18 27.97 17.26
N GLY A 45 -9.23 27.31 16.10
CA GLY A 45 -8.20 26.37 15.69
C GLY A 45 -8.65 25.46 14.55
N GLN A 46 -7.94 24.36 14.38
CA GLN A 46 -8.22 23.36 13.35
C GLN A 46 -7.83 21.96 13.82
N VAL A 47 -8.38 20.94 13.17
CA VAL A 47 -8.05 19.53 13.36
C VAL A 47 -7.46 18.99 12.07
N THR A 48 -6.27 18.43 12.14
CA THR A 48 -5.65 17.69 11.04
C THR A 48 -5.82 16.19 11.28
N VAL A 49 -6.31 15.45 10.28
CA VAL A 49 -6.45 14.00 10.31
C VAL A 49 -5.75 13.34 9.13
N PHE A 50 -5.08 12.22 9.41
CA PHE A 50 -4.57 11.31 8.38
C PHE A 50 -4.46 9.89 8.93
N ASN A 51 -4.51 8.89 8.06
CA ASN A 51 -4.08 7.53 8.40
C ASN A 51 -2.69 7.22 7.83
N SER A 52 -2.00 6.31 8.48
CA SER A 52 -0.75 5.67 8.07
C SER A 52 -0.96 4.14 8.07
N THR A 53 0.08 3.38 7.70
CA THR A 53 0.17 1.93 7.86
C THR A 53 0.07 1.48 9.33
N ASP A 54 0.38 2.36 10.30
CA ASP A 54 0.40 2.04 11.72
C ASP A 54 -0.78 2.59 12.54
N GLY A 55 -1.65 3.42 11.95
CA GLY A 55 -2.82 3.94 12.66
C GLY A 55 -3.52 5.15 12.03
N LEU A 56 -4.53 5.66 12.74
CA LEU A 56 -5.19 6.94 12.47
C LEU A 56 -4.67 8.00 13.44
N TYR A 57 -4.33 9.17 12.90
CA TYR A 57 -3.74 10.30 13.61
C TYR A 57 -4.66 11.51 13.51
N LEU A 58 -4.96 12.12 14.65
CA LEU A 58 -5.73 13.37 14.72
C LEU A 58 -5.00 14.37 15.59
N THR A 59 -4.80 15.59 15.10
CA THR A 59 -4.13 16.65 15.83
C THR A 59 -4.99 17.91 15.80
N ALA A 60 -5.46 18.34 16.97
CA ALA A 60 -6.14 19.62 17.15
C ALA A 60 -5.10 20.69 17.50
N THR A 61 -5.03 21.78 16.73
CA THR A 61 -4.09 22.89 16.91
C THR A 61 -4.85 24.19 17.12
N ALA A 62 -4.51 24.94 18.17
CA ALA A 62 -5.15 26.19 18.50
C ALA A 62 -4.67 27.31 17.56
N ALA A 63 -5.59 28.22 17.20
CA ALA A 63 -5.25 29.42 16.46
C ALA A 63 -4.53 30.43 17.39
N PRO A 64 -3.73 31.37 16.83
CA PRO A 64 -3.16 32.45 17.63
C PRO A 64 -4.23 33.20 18.44
N GLY A 65 -3.95 33.44 19.72
CA GLY A 65 -4.90 34.08 20.64
C GLY A 65 -5.95 33.12 21.23
N TRP A 66 -5.84 31.81 20.99
CA TRP A 66 -6.69 30.80 21.59
C TRP A 66 -5.85 29.72 22.29
N GLU A 67 -6.45 29.09 23.28
CA GLU A 67 -5.88 27.93 23.96
C GLU A 67 -6.93 26.86 24.20
N PHE A 68 -6.52 25.59 24.16
CA PHE A 68 -7.40 24.49 24.53
C PHE A 68 -7.32 24.19 26.02
N ARG A 69 -8.48 23.98 26.64
CA ARG A 69 -8.59 23.47 28.02
C ARG A 69 -8.86 21.99 28.04
N GLN A 70 -9.68 21.52 27.12
CA GLN A 70 -10.02 20.11 27.03
C GLN A 70 -10.41 19.73 25.61
N THR A 71 -10.12 18.49 25.21
CA THR A 71 -10.73 17.89 24.02
C THR A 71 -11.40 16.55 24.35
N ARG A 72 -12.45 16.25 23.60
CA ARG A 72 -13.10 14.95 23.60
C ARG A 72 -13.33 14.49 22.17
N LEU A 73 -13.07 13.22 21.92
CA LEU A 73 -13.09 12.64 20.59
C LEU A 73 -13.90 11.34 20.57
N SER A 74 -14.74 11.22 19.54
CA SER A 74 -15.38 9.98 19.14
C SER A 74 -15.06 9.71 17.67
N VAL A 75 -14.56 8.50 17.38
CA VAL A 75 -14.30 7.99 16.03
C VAL A 75 -15.07 6.69 15.91
N THR A 76 -15.88 6.54 14.88
CA THR A 76 -16.75 5.36 14.70
C THR A 76 -17.00 5.06 13.21
N ARG A 77 -17.60 3.91 12.88
CA ARG A 77 -17.93 3.55 11.48
C ARG A 77 -19.36 3.93 11.05
N SER A 78 -20.14 4.53 11.95
CA SER A 78 -21.49 5.02 11.65
C SER A 78 -21.87 6.09 12.65
N LEU A 79 -22.69 7.06 12.23
CA LEU A 79 -23.21 8.10 13.12
C LEU A 79 -23.90 7.52 14.37
N ASP A 80 -24.62 6.40 14.21
CA ASP A 80 -25.35 5.72 15.29
C ASP A 80 -24.45 5.21 16.42
N CYS A 81 -23.15 5.03 16.14
CA CYS A 81 -22.17 4.59 17.12
C CYS A 81 -21.57 5.75 17.94
N ILE A 82 -21.69 7.00 17.47
CA ILE A 82 -21.28 8.15 18.29
C ILE A 82 -22.27 8.26 19.45
N PRO A 83 -21.83 8.41 20.71
CA PRO A 83 -22.75 8.55 21.83
C PRO A 83 -23.66 9.79 21.65
N HIS A 84 -24.97 9.59 21.49
CA HIS A 84 -25.98 10.64 21.37
C HIS A 84 -27.27 10.28 22.13
N SER A 85 -28.11 11.29 22.38
CA SER A 85 -29.42 11.16 23.02
C SER A 85 -30.46 10.60 22.03
N ARG A 86 -31.67 10.27 22.50
CA ARG A 86 -32.76 9.87 21.59
C ARG A 86 -33.18 10.97 20.61
N SER A 87 -32.89 12.24 20.91
CA SER A 87 -33.15 13.36 20.00
C SER A 87 -32.02 13.59 19.00
N GLY A 88 -30.92 12.81 19.06
CA GLY A 88 -29.77 12.93 18.17
C GLY A 88 -28.64 13.83 18.68
N GLN A 89 -28.85 14.54 19.80
CA GLN A 89 -27.85 15.43 20.39
C GLN A 89 -26.66 14.63 20.94
N PRO A 90 -25.41 15.00 20.65
CA PRO A 90 -24.26 14.24 21.10
C PRO A 90 -24.10 14.31 22.62
N ASN A 91 -23.79 13.16 23.22
CA ASN A 91 -23.45 13.05 24.63
C ASN A 91 -21.93 13.11 24.80
N ILE A 92 -21.42 14.33 24.87
CA ILE A 92 -19.99 14.66 25.02
C ILE A 92 -19.38 13.95 26.26
N ASN A 93 -20.19 13.69 27.30
CA ASN A 93 -19.79 12.95 28.50
C ASN A 93 -19.51 11.47 28.30
N ARG A 94 -19.88 10.93 27.14
CA ARG A 94 -19.65 9.52 26.78
C ARG A 94 -18.63 9.34 25.66
N PHE A 95 -18.01 10.42 25.18
CA PHE A 95 -16.95 10.30 24.18
C PHE A 95 -15.77 9.56 24.80
N MET A 96 -15.29 8.54 24.08
CA MET A 96 -14.36 7.54 24.64
C MET A 96 -12.97 8.10 24.89
N LEU A 97 -12.57 9.10 24.10
CA LEU A 97 -11.23 9.67 24.14
C LEU A 97 -11.32 11.08 24.72
N ARG A 98 -10.49 11.38 25.71
CA ARG A 98 -10.45 12.67 26.40
C ARG A 98 -9.01 13.06 26.69
N LYS A 99 -8.69 14.32 26.45
CA LYS A 99 -7.44 14.95 26.92
C LYS A 99 -7.76 16.24 27.65
N GLU A 100 -7.09 16.46 28.76
CA GLU A 100 -7.13 17.69 29.53
C GLU A 100 -5.82 18.45 29.32
N GLY A 101 -5.93 19.76 29.17
CA GLY A 101 -4.80 20.64 28.93
C GLY A 101 -4.26 21.17 30.24
N ARG A 102 -2.95 21.33 30.32
CA ARG A 102 -2.40 22.37 31.21
C ARG A 102 -2.88 23.73 30.68
N PRO A 103 -2.92 24.78 31.51
CA PRO A 103 -3.17 26.14 31.01
C PRO A 103 -2.24 26.41 29.82
N SER A 104 -2.83 26.82 28.69
CA SER A 104 -2.14 27.08 27.42
C SER A 104 -1.64 25.86 26.63
N ALA A 105 -2.41 24.78 26.53
CA ALA A 105 -2.11 23.70 25.57
C ALA A 105 -2.37 24.17 24.12
N PRO A 106 -1.32 24.32 23.28
CA PRO A 106 -1.49 24.75 21.89
C PRO A 106 -1.97 23.62 20.98
N GLU A 107 -1.86 22.37 21.44
CA GLU A 107 -2.13 21.18 20.63
C GLU A 107 -2.61 19.99 21.47
N PHE A 108 -3.49 19.17 20.87
CA PHE A 108 -3.80 17.81 21.34
C PHE A 108 -3.76 16.81 20.19
N SER A 109 -2.97 15.74 20.37
CA SER A 109 -2.82 14.68 19.35
C SER A 109 -3.40 13.34 19.83
N TYR A 110 -4.11 12.62 18.97
CA TYR A 110 -4.67 11.30 19.22
C TYR A 110 -4.09 10.32 18.21
N THR A 111 -3.69 9.14 18.68
CA THR A 111 -3.24 8.02 17.85
C THR A 111 -4.15 6.84 18.14
N LEU A 112 -4.77 6.30 17.09
CA LEU A 112 -5.73 5.21 17.19
C LEU A 112 -5.30 4.03 16.31
N PRO A 113 -5.39 2.78 16.80
CA PRO A 113 -5.15 1.64 15.94
C PRO A 113 -6.21 1.60 14.84
N LEU A 114 -5.78 1.41 13.60
CA LEU A 114 -6.65 1.35 12.44
C LEU A 114 -7.05 -0.10 12.19
N LEU A 115 -8.18 -0.52 12.76
CA LEU A 115 -8.72 -1.88 12.63
C LEU A 115 -9.80 -1.98 11.55
N VAL A 116 -9.67 -1.19 10.48
CA VAL A 116 -10.65 -1.09 9.40
C VAL A 116 -9.93 -1.13 8.06
N GLU A 117 -10.58 -1.66 7.03
CA GLU A 117 -10.01 -1.73 5.69
C GLU A 117 -9.97 -0.34 5.02
N PRO A 118 -9.01 -0.07 4.13
CA PRO A 118 -9.05 1.09 3.24
C PRO A 118 -10.40 1.23 2.52
N GLY A 119 -10.81 2.46 2.26
CA GLY A 119 -12.14 2.79 1.75
C GLY A 119 -13.24 2.86 2.80
N THR A 120 -13.01 2.42 4.04
CA THR A 120 -13.98 2.57 5.14
C THR A 120 -14.20 4.05 5.46
N GLU A 121 -15.46 4.49 5.45
CA GLU A 121 -15.82 5.82 5.95
C GLU A 121 -15.91 5.82 7.50
N LEU A 122 -15.20 6.75 8.12
CA LEU A 122 -15.22 7.00 9.56
C LEU A 122 -16.00 8.28 9.86
N PHE A 123 -16.78 8.25 10.94
CA PHE A 123 -17.52 9.36 11.50
C PHE A 123 -16.74 9.88 12.71
N ILE A 124 -16.27 11.13 12.61
CA ILE A 124 -15.38 11.76 13.59
C ILE A 124 -16.07 12.98 14.18
N ALA A 125 -16.21 12.98 15.50
CA ALA A 125 -16.71 14.12 16.27
C ALA A 125 -15.66 14.53 17.30
N LEU A 126 -15.11 15.73 17.13
CA LEU A 126 -14.20 16.34 18.09
C LEU A 126 -14.87 17.57 18.71
N TYR A 127 -14.98 17.52 20.03
CA TYR A 127 -15.38 18.63 20.87
C TYR A 127 -14.15 19.20 21.55
N ALA A 128 -14.00 20.52 21.51
CA ALA A 128 -12.96 21.25 22.23
C ALA A 128 -13.60 22.30 23.14
N GLU A 129 -13.06 22.40 24.34
CA GLU A 129 -13.29 23.54 25.22
C GLU A 129 -12.12 24.51 25.05
N VAL A 130 -12.43 25.70 24.53
CA VAL A 130 -11.45 26.73 24.14
C VAL A 130 -11.60 27.98 24.99
N HIS A 131 -10.51 28.71 25.14
CA HIS A 131 -10.49 30.03 25.77
C HIS A 131 -9.73 31.02 24.88
N GLN A 132 -10.30 32.20 24.70
CA GLN A 132 -9.66 33.30 23.97
C GLN A 132 -8.75 34.06 24.93
N ILE A 133 -7.47 34.13 24.60
CA ILE A 133 -6.47 34.84 25.41
C ILE A 133 -6.71 36.34 25.26
N THR A 134 -7.09 37.01 26.35
CA THR A 134 -7.26 38.46 26.39
C THR A 134 -6.02 39.16 26.95
N ALA A 135 -5.96 40.50 26.81
CA ALA A 135 -4.89 41.30 27.41
C ALA A 135 -4.86 41.21 28.95
N GLU A 136 -5.99 40.92 29.59
CA GLU A 136 -6.09 40.69 31.03
C GLU A 136 -5.45 39.35 31.44
N ASP A 137 -5.45 38.36 30.54
CA ASP A 137 -4.86 37.03 30.75
C ASP A 137 -3.35 37.01 30.51
N ALA A 138 -2.85 37.94 29.70
CA ALA A 138 -1.43 38.07 29.37
C ALA A 138 -0.58 38.67 30.51
N GLY A 139 -1.22 39.32 31.49
CA GLY A 139 -0.57 40.02 32.61
C GLY A 139 -0.64 39.32 33.97
N ARG A 140 -1.34 38.18 34.11
CA ARG A 140 -1.43 37.44 35.39
C ARG A 140 -0.23 36.52 35.58
N ASP A 141 0.47 36.67 36.70
CA ASP A 141 1.52 35.74 37.13
C ASP A 141 0.90 34.38 37.51
N ARG A 142 1.26 33.34 36.75
CA ARG A 142 0.71 31.97 36.86
C ARG A 142 1.41 31.14 37.93
N SER A 143 2.19 31.77 38.82
CA SER A 143 3.03 31.12 39.83
C SER A 143 2.26 30.61 41.06
N HIS A 144 1.07 31.12 41.33
CA HIS A 144 0.21 30.63 42.41
C HIS A 144 -0.87 29.70 41.87
N GLY A 145 -0.77 28.41 42.22
CA GLY A 145 -1.75 27.37 41.93
C GLY A 145 -3.05 27.53 42.73
N ASP A 146 -3.69 28.70 42.64
CA ASP A 146 -5.04 28.92 43.13
C ASP A 146 -6.04 28.56 42.02
N CYS A 147 -6.74 27.46 42.23
CA CYS A 147 -7.64 26.81 41.29
C CYS A 147 -9.02 27.46 41.38
N GLY A 148 -9.20 28.61 40.71
CA GLY A 148 -10.50 29.28 40.68
C GLY A 148 -10.67 30.38 39.63
N ASP A 149 -9.86 30.42 38.57
CA ASP A 149 -10.02 31.45 37.55
C ASP A 149 -11.21 31.17 36.62
N ASP A 150 -12.23 32.04 36.73
CA ASP A 150 -13.44 32.21 35.90
C ASP A 150 -13.11 32.56 34.41
N TYR A 151 -12.25 31.77 33.76
CA TYR A 151 -12.03 31.90 32.33
C TYR A 151 -13.32 31.53 31.61
N LYS A 152 -13.91 32.48 30.87
CA LYS A 152 -15.03 32.17 29.97
C LYS A 152 -14.54 31.21 28.90
N THR A 153 -14.94 29.96 29.00
CA THR A 153 -14.68 28.95 27.97
C THR A 153 -15.83 28.90 26.97
N GLN A 154 -15.49 28.52 25.75
CA GLN A 154 -16.46 28.30 24.68
C GLN A 154 -16.36 26.86 24.17
N ALA A 155 -17.49 26.33 23.74
CA ALA A 155 -17.57 25.06 23.04
C ALA A 155 -17.21 25.27 21.57
N ALA A 156 -16.25 24.48 21.07
CA ALA A 156 -15.87 24.45 19.68
C ALA A 156 -16.02 23.02 19.11
N TRP A 157 -16.56 22.93 17.90
CA TRP A 157 -16.73 21.68 17.17
C TRP A 157 -16.01 21.75 15.83
N THR A 158 -15.53 20.61 15.35
CA THR A 158 -15.06 20.49 13.97
C THR A 158 -16.15 20.88 13.00
N GLU A 159 -15.81 21.70 12.00
CA GLU A 159 -16.69 22.02 10.90
C GLU A 159 -17.09 20.75 10.14
N GLY A 160 -18.33 20.70 9.67
CA GLY A 160 -18.90 19.51 9.07
C GLY A 160 -20.42 19.50 9.17
N THR A 161 -20.97 18.28 9.17
CA THR A 161 -22.41 17.99 9.20
C THR A 161 -22.95 18.11 10.62
N LEU A 162 -24.15 18.67 10.75
CA LEU A 162 -24.84 18.82 12.04
C LEU A 162 -25.32 17.47 12.57
N PHE A 163 -25.25 17.29 13.89
CA PHE A 163 -25.96 16.19 14.55
C PHE A 163 -27.47 16.37 14.43
N PRO A 164 -28.25 15.28 14.27
CA PRO A 164 -29.71 15.38 14.30
C PRO A 164 -30.20 15.99 15.62
N GLY A 165 -31.17 16.90 15.56
CA GLY A 165 -31.77 17.52 16.77
C GLY A 165 -30.85 18.46 17.56
N ASP A 166 -29.69 18.82 17.00
CA ASP A 166 -28.81 19.87 17.50
C ASP A 166 -28.47 20.88 16.39
N GLY A 167 -28.49 22.17 16.73
CA GLY A 167 -28.19 23.26 15.79
C GLY A 167 -26.71 23.65 15.75
N SER A 168 -25.90 23.18 16.71
CA SER A 168 -24.52 23.68 16.86
C SER A 168 -23.44 22.59 16.90
N SER A 169 -23.77 21.36 17.32
CA SER A 169 -22.79 20.28 17.32
C SER A 169 -22.61 19.67 15.94
N ARG A 170 -21.36 19.32 15.61
CA ARG A 170 -20.99 18.84 14.28
C ARG A 170 -20.06 17.64 14.33
N TYR A 171 -20.10 16.85 13.26
CA TYR A 171 -19.14 15.80 12.95
C TYR A 171 -18.71 15.93 11.50
N PHE A 172 -17.59 15.32 11.15
CA PHE A 172 -17.15 15.19 9.76
C PHE A 172 -16.82 13.73 9.46
N THR A 173 -16.76 13.39 8.19
CA THR A 173 -16.36 12.05 7.77
C THR A 173 -14.94 12.03 7.20
N TYR A 174 -14.29 10.89 7.39
CA TYR A 174 -12.95 10.62 6.87
C TYR A 174 -12.94 9.23 6.24
N VAL A 175 -12.62 9.16 4.95
CA VAL A 175 -12.44 7.86 4.28
C VAL A 175 -11.01 7.41 4.51
N VAL A 176 -10.85 6.23 5.10
CA VAL A 176 -9.54 5.61 5.30
C VAL A 176 -8.89 5.38 3.96
N ARG A 177 -7.68 5.89 3.79
CA ARG A 177 -6.98 5.83 2.52
C ARG A 177 -6.14 4.59 2.44
N ASP A 178 -6.08 4.05 1.24
CA ASP A 178 -5.16 2.99 0.93
C ASP A 178 -3.76 3.58 0.79
N SER A 179 -2.78 3.00 1.47
CA SER A 179 -1.39 3.23 1.08
C SER A 179 -1.28 2.66 -0.30
N ALA A 180 -1.06 3.49 -1.32
CA ALA A 180 -0.63 2.96 -2.60
C ALA A 180 0.50 1.96 -2.30
N PRO A 181 0.41 0.70 -2.80
CA PRO A 181 1.45 -0.27 -2.54
C PRO A 181 2.79 0.37 -2.86
N VAL A 182 3.80 0.11 -2.03
CA VAL A 182 5.15 0.65 -2.25
C VAL A 182 5.53 0.30 -3.68
N SER A 183 5.60 1.31 -4.54
CA SER A 183 5.89 1.06 -5.95
C SER A 183 7.32 0.53 -6.04
N LEU A 184 7.43 -0.64 -6.66
CA LEU A 184 8.70 -1.28 -6.94
C LEU A 184 9.30 -0.79 -8.28
N ALA A 185 8.69 0.22 -8.90
CA ALA A 185 9.21 0.88 -10.10
C ALA A 185 10.62 1.45 -9.84
N GLY A 186 11.53 1.26 -10.79
CA GLY A 186 12.94 1.65 -10.68
C GLY A 186 13.81 0.69 -9.86
N GLN A 187 13.22 -0.22 -9.07
CA GLN A 187 13.96 -1.22 -8.29
C GLN A 187 14.15 -2.53 -9.06
N TYR A 188 13.20 -2.86 -9.93
CA TYR A 188 13.24 -4.05 -10.75
C TYR A 188 13.05 -3.69 -12.21
N ARG A 189 13.51 -4.57 -13.10
CA ARG A 189 13.42 -4.41 -14.54
C ARG A 189 13.02 -5.74 -15.17
N THR A 190 11.97 -5.70 -15.96
CA THR A 190 11.56 -6.78 -16.85
C THR A 190 11.32 -6.22 -18.25
N TYR A 191 11.24 -7.11 -19.23
CA TYR A 191 10.84 -6.73 -20.58
C TYR A 191 9.95 -7.82 -21.17
N ALA A 192 8.93 -7.38 -21.91
CA ALA A 192 8.13 -8.26 -22.74
C ALA A 192 8.99 -8.97 -23.82
N GLN A 193 8.49 -10.09 -24.35
CA GLN A 193 9.22 -10.86 -25.37
C GLN A 193 9.41 -10.06 -26.67
N GLU A 194 8.46 -9.18 -26.98
CA GLU A 194 8.48 -8.28 -28.12
C GLU A 194 9.61 -7.25 -27.99
N THR A 195 9.91 -6.80 -26.78
CA THR A 195 10.99 -5.85 -26.51
C THR A 195 12.36 -6.52 -26.66
N TRP A 196 12.53 -7.75 -26.17
CA TRP A 196 13.74 -8.54 -26.36
C TRP A 196 14.00 -8.95 -27.82
N GLY A 197 12.93 -9.22 -28.58
CA GLY A 197 12.96 -9.65 -29.98
C GLY A 197 12.75 -8.53 -31.00
N ALA A 198 12.88 -7.27 -30.60
CA ALA A 198 12.60 -6.15 -31.50
C ALA A 198 13.63 -6.05 -32.64
N ASP A 199 13.15 -5.81 -33.87
CA ASP A 199 14.01 -5.56 -35.04
C ASP A 199 14.83 -4.27 -34.91
N THR A 200 14.27 -3.28 -34.20
CA THR A 200 14.95 -2.01 -33.93
C THR A 200 15.68 -2.09 -32.59
N MET A 201 16.94 -1.65 -32.59
CA MET A 201 17.77 -1.62 -31.38
C MET A 201 17.08 -0.80 -30.26
N ASN A 202 17.03 -1.38 -29.06
CA ASN A 202 16.53 -0.74 -27.85
C ASN A 202 17.39 -1.14 -26.65
N ASP A 203 17.02 -0.71 -25.44
CA ASP A 203 17.77 -1.01 -24.21
C ASP A 203 17.89 -2.52 -23.97
N ALA A 204 16.81 -3.27 -24.18
CA ALA A 204 16.78 -4.72 -24.01
C ALA A 204 17.65 -5.45 -25.05
N THR A 205 17.50 -5.16 -26.35
CA THR A 205 18.31 -5.83 -27.39
C THR A 205 19.79 -5.50 -27.24
N THR A 206 20.12 -4.28 -26.81
CA THR A 206 21.49 -3.85 -26.50
C THR A 206 22.03 -4.65 -25.32
N TYR A 207 21.30 -4.67 -24.22
CA TYR A 207 21.70 -5.40 -23.02
C TYR A 207 21.86 -6.91 -23.29
N LEU A 208 20.94 -7.50 -24.06
CA LEU A 208 21.01 -8.89 -24.51
C LEU A 208 22.30 -9.14 -25.31
N SER A 209 22.59 -8.33 -26.33
CA SER A 209 23.76 -8.51 -27.18
C SER A 209 25.09 -8.41 -26.42
N THR A 210 25.15 -7.54 -25.41
CA THR A 210 26.36 -7.29 -24.61
C THR A 210 26.58 -8.36 -23.55
N ASN A 211 25.54 -8.77 -22.83
CA ASN A 211 25.70 -9.55 -21.60
C ASN A 211 25.42 -11.05 -21.78
N PHE A 212 24.75 -11.48 -22.85
CA PHE A 212 24.29 -12.86 -22.99
C PHE A 212 25.38 -13.91 -22.80
N ALA A 213 26.56 -13.74 -23.43
CA ALA A 213 27.63 -14.74 -23.36
C ALA A 213 28.21 -14.88 -21.94
N ALA A 214 28.23 -13.79 -21.16
CA ALA A 214 28.71 -13.80 -19.78
C ALA A 214 27.66 -14.41 -18.83
N THR A 215 26.40 -14.08 -19.04
CA THR A 215 25.27 -14.57 -18.22
C THR A 215 24.91 -16.02 -18.51
N PHE A 216 24.95 -16.43 -19.79
CA PHE A 216 24.54 -17.76 -20.27
C PHE A 216 25.69 -18.44 -21.04
N PRO A 217 26.81 -18.79 -20.39
CA PRO A 217 27.98 -19.36 -21.06
C PRO A 217 27.71 -20.71 -21.73
N GLN A 218 26.70 -21.45 -21.25
CA GLN A 218 26.23 -22.71 -21.85
C GLN A 218 25.01 -22.53 -22.75
N GLY A 219 24.56 -21.28 -22.97
CA GLY A 219 23.29 -20.96 -23.60
C GLY A 219 22.12 -20.92 -22.60
N LEU A 220 21.02 -20.33 -23.05
CA LEU A 220 19.76 -20.25 -22.32
C LEU A 220 18.91 -21.47 -22.68
N THR A 221 18.34 -22.16 -21.68
CA THR A 221 17.47 -23.32 -21.91
C THR A 221 16.08 -23.08 -21.32
N ILE A 222 15.03 -23.42 -22.08
CA ILE A 222 13.65 -23.57 -21.59
C ILE A 222 13.21 -25.05 -21.68
N GLY A 223 12.20 -25.41 -20.89
CA GLY A 223 11.83 -26.81 -20.65
C GLY A 223 12.68 -27.44 -19.56
N THR A 224 12.88 -28.76 -19.61
CA THR A 224 13.63 -29.48 -18.57
C THR A 224 14.75 -30.35 -19.14
N THR A 225 15.80 -30.58 -18.36
CA THR A 225 16.93 -31.44 -18.75
C THR A 225 16.50 -32.87 -19.04
N MET A 226 15.49 -33.38 -18.33
CA MET A 226 14.97 -34.76 -18.51
C MET A 226 13.70 -34.81 -19.38
N GLY A 227 13.34 -33.73 -20.05
CA GLY A 227 12.13 -33.64 -20.87
C GLY A 227 12.37 -32.98 -22.22
N ALA A 228 11.29 -32.50 -22.83
CA ALA A 228 11.37 -31.65 -24.01
C ALA A 228 11.96 -30.29 -23.63
N SER A 229 12.81 -29.75 -24.50
CA SER A 229 13.56 -28.52 -24.22
C SER A 229 13.99 -27.79 -25.49
N ALA A 230 14.31 -26.51 -25.34
CA ALA A 230 14.96 -25.71 -26.38
C ALA A 230 16.14 -24.96 -25.77
N ILE A 231 17.30 -25.02 -26.43
CA ILE A 231 18.52 -24.29 -26.05
C ILE A 231 18.84 -23.21 -27.09
N PHE A 232 19.25 -22.04 -26.61
CA PHE A 232 19.66 -20.88 -27.40
C PHE A 232 21.11 -20.55 -27.05
N ARG A 233 22.01 -20.67 -28.03
CA ARG A 233 23.47 -20.54 -27.79
C ARG A 233 23.98 -19.11 -27.84
N SER A 234 23.18 -18.17 -28.34
CA SER A 234 23.60 -16.78 -28.52
C SER A 234 22.45 -15.78 -28.40
N ALA A 235 22.80 -14.51 -28.16
CA ALA A 235 21.87 -13.39 -28.27
C ALA A 235 21.18 -13.35 -29.65
N GLY A 236 21.91 -13.63 -30.73
CA GLY A 236 21.34 -13.66 -32.08
C GLY A 236 20.27 -14.75 -32.27
N THR A 237 20.48 -15.93 -31.70
CA THR A 237 19.48 -17.02 -31.75
C THR A 237 18.24 -16.71 -30.91
N VAL A 238 18.39 -15.93 -29.84
CA VAL A 238 17.26 -15.41 -29.05
C VAL A 238 16.49 -14.35 -29.86
N GLY A 239 17.19 -13.41 -30.50
CA GLY A 239 16.57 -12.37 -31.33
C GLY A 239 15.83 -12.92 -32.56
N LEU A 240 16.32 -14.00 -33.16
CA LEU A 240 15.59 -14.70 -34.24
C LEU A 240 14.36 -15.47 -33.73
N PHE A 241 14.40 -15.89 -32.46
CA PHE A 241 13.33 -16.65 -31.84
C PHE A 241 12.21 -15.76 -31.29
N LEU A 242 12.54 -14.60 -30.73
CA LEU A 242 11.53 -13.70 -30.16
C LEU A 242 11.06 -12.65 -31.17
N PRO A 243 9.78 -12.25 -31.13
CA PRO A 243 8.70 -12.81 -30.32
C PRO A 243 8.12 -14.11 -30.89
N GLN A 244 7.50 -14.91 -30.03
CA GLN A 244 6.70 -16.07 -30.39
C GLN A 244 5.20 -15.79 -30.22
N VAL A 245 4.44 -16.11 -31.25
CA VAL A 245 2.98 -16.04 -31.28
C VAL A 245 2.37 -17.42 -31.49
N GLY A 246 1.13 -17.63 -31.03
CA GLY A 246 0.42 -18.91 -31.15
C GLY A 246 -0.02 -19.46 -29.79
N PRO A 247 -0.80 -20.56 -29.78
CA PRO A 247 -1.32 -21.14 -28.54
C PRO A 247 -0.19 -21.65 -27.64
N ALA A 248 -0.42 -21.64 -26.32
CA ALA A 248 0.50 -22.27 -25.40
C ALA A 248 0.48 -23.79 -25.61
N ALA A 249 1.66 -24.38 -25.81
CA ALA A 249 1.79 -25.80 -26.10
C ALA A 249 3.03 -26.39 -25.42
N SER A 250 3.03 -27.69 -25.14
CA SER A 250 4.24 -28.40 -24.76
C SER A 250 5.19 -28.54 -25.95
N LEU A 251 6.48 -28.51 -25.67
CA LEU A 251 7.53 -28.76 -26.64
C LEU A 251 7.55 -30.23 -27.05
N ILE A 252 8.01 -30.47 -28.27
CA ILE A 252 8.22 -31.82 -28.81
C ILE A 252 9.72 -32.02 -29.01
N GLY A 253 10.28 -32.96 -28.23
CA GLY A 253 11.69 -33.32 -28.28
C GLY A 253 12.62 -32.23 -27.77
N ARG A 254 13.90 -32.38 -28.07
CA ARG A 254 14.94 -31.37 -27.77
C ARG A 254 15.26 -30.59 -29.03
N ARG A 255 15.31 -29.27 -28.91
CA ARG A 255 15.61 -28.36 -30.02
C ARG A 255 16.83 -27.51 -29.69
N THR A 256 17.53 -27.12 -30.73
CA THR A 256 18.75 -26.34 -30.66
C THR A 256 18.59 -25.16 -31.59
N ASP A 257 18.73 -23.95 -31.04
CA ASP A 257 18.60 -22.67 -31.74
C ASP A 257 17.35 -22.60 -32.65
N PRO A 258 16.14 -22.96 -32.15
CA PRO A 258 14.94 -22.89 -32.97
C PRO A 258 14.61 -21.42 -33.29
N ALA A 259 14.36 -21.11 -34.57
CA ALA A 259 13.95 -19.77 -34.98
C ALA A 259 12.45 -19.52 -34.74
N ASN A 260 11.61 -20.56 -34.77
CA ASN A 260 10.17 -20.41 -34.53
C ASN A 260 9.57 -21.74 -34.03
N LEU A 261 8.70 -21.65 -33.03
CA LEU A 261 7.90 -22.72 -32.45
C LEU A 261 6.40 -22.46 -32.50
N SER A 262 5.99 -21.24 -32.84
CA SER A 262 4.60 -20.77 -32.83
C SER A 262 3.90 -21.03 -31.48
N ASN A 263 4.61 -20.67 -30.40
CA ASN A 263 4.23 -21.01 -29.03
C ASN A 263 4.49 -19.84 -28.08
N ALA A 264 3.42 -19.15 -27.67
CA ALA A 264 3.54 -17.97 -26.82
C ALA A 264 4.16 -18.27 -25.44
N LEU A 265 3.87 -19.43 -24.85
CA LEU A 265 4.47 -19.83 -23.57
C LEU A 265 6.00 -19.95 -23.69
N ALA A 266 6.49 -20.54 -24.78
CA ALA A 266 7.93 -20.66 -25.01
C ALA A 266 8.60 -19.28 -25.16
N GLY A 267 7.94 -18.34 -25.85
CA GLY A 267 8.42 -16.97 -25.96
C GLY A 267 8.51 -16.25 -24.61
N HIS A 268 7.43 -16.28 -23.83
CA HIS A 268 7.40 -15.67 -22.50
C HIS A 268 8.36 -16.34 -21.50
N ALA A 269 8.60 -17.65 -21.63
CA ALA A 269 9.58 -18.37 -20.83
C ALA A 269 11.02 -17.93 -21.14
N VAL A 270 11.38 -17.70 -22.40
CA VAL A 270 12.69 -17.14 -22.77
C VAL A 270 12.83 -15.71 -22.23
N ALA A 271 11.83 -14.86 -22.43
CA ALA A 271 11.87 -13.47 -21.95
C ALA A 271 12.05 -13.38 -20.42
N LEU A 272 11.36 -14.23 -19.65
CA LEU A 272 11.52 -14.25 -18.20
C LEU A 272 12.87 -14.84 -17.79
N SER A 273 13.32 -15.91 -18.46
CA SER A 273 14.65 -16.51 -18.20
C SER A 273 15.78 -15.51 -18.42
N LEU A 274 15.67 -14.62 -19.42
CA LEU A 274 16.61 -13.52 -19.64
C LEU A 274 16.62 -12.56 -18.44
N SER A 275 15.44 -12.07 -18.05
CA SER A 275 15.32 -11.10 -16.94
C SER A 275 15.88 -11.67 -15.63
N LEU A 276 15.56 -12.93 -15.31
CA LEU A 276 16.09 -13.60 -14.10
C LEU A 276 17.59 -13.90 -14.20
N GLY A 277 18.08 -14.32 -15.36
CA GLY A 277 19.50 -14.58 -15.54
C GLY A 277 20.34 -13.32 -15.42
N PHE A 278 19.88 -12.20 -16.01
CA PHE A 278 20.55 -10.92 -15.91
C PHE A 278 20.51 -10.35 -14.51
N ASP A 279 19.36 -10.40 -13.82
CA ASP A 279 19.23 -10.04 -12.39
C ASP A 279 20.23 -10.80 -11.51
N ALA A 280 20.37 -12.11 -11.74
CA ALA A 280 21.29 -12.95 -10.97
C ALA A 280 22.78 -12.70 -11.30
N HIS A 281 23.10 -12.22 -12.50
CA HIS A 281 24.48 -12.03 -12.96
C HIS A 281 25.00 -10.60 -12.74
N ASP A 282 24.16 -9.59 -12.95
CA ASP A 282 24.48 -8.18 -12.83
C ASP A 282 23.57 -7.51 -11.77
N PRO A 283 24.11 -7.23 -10.57
CA PRO A 283 23.36 -6.54 -9.51
C PRO A 283 22.86 -5.14 -9.89
N ALA A 284 23.38 -4.53 -10.96
CA ALA A 284 22.89 -3.25 -11.46
C ALA A 284 21.67 -3.39 -12.39
N PHE A 285 21.33 -4.60 -12.83
CA PHE A 285 20.18 -4.85 -13.70
C PHE A 285 18.87 -4.56 -12.98
N CYS A 286 18.73 -5.05 -11.74
CA CYS A 286 17.70 -4.67 -10.78
C CYS A 286 18.35 -4.24 -9.45
N PRO A 287 18.34 -2.95 -9.08
CA PRO A 287 18.97 -2.49 -7.84
C PRO A 287 18.14 -2.76 -6.56
N GLY A 288 17.01 -3.46 -6.68
CA GLY A 288 16.14 -3.82 -5.56
C GLY A 288 16.86 -4.59 -4.45
N SER A 289 16.33 -4.51 -3.23
CA SER A 289 16.92 -5.18 -2.06
C SER A 289 16.78 -6.71 -2.06
N ALA A 290 15.84 -7.24 -2.86
CA ALA A 290 15.64 -8.66 -3.09
C ALA A 290 15.91 -8.97 -4.57
N SER A 291 16.12 -10.24 -4.92
CA SER A 291 16.24 -10.63 -6.34
C SER A 291 14.87 -10.63 -7.02
N LEU A 292 14.83 -10.34 -8.32
CA LEU A 292 13.61 -10.44 -9.13
C LEU A 292 12.99 -11.84 -9.01
N GLY A 293 13.82 -12.87 -8.93
CA GLY A 293 13.40 -14.26 -8.78
C GLY A 293 12.69 -14.59 -7.47
N SER A 294 12.87 -13.80 -6.41
CA SER A 294 12.25 -14.02 -5.10
C SER A 294 10.96 -13.22 -4.89
N LEU A 295 10.64 -12.26 -5.76
CA LEU A 295 9.35 -11.58 -5.75
C LEU A 295 8.21 -12.57 -5.91
N VAL A 296 7.06 -12.26 -5.33
CA VAL A 296 5.89 -13.15 -5.30
C VAL A 296 4.74 -12.58 -6.11
N VAL A 297 3.95 -13.47 -6.72
CA VAL A 297 2.72 -13.09 -7.45
C VAL A 297 1.68 -12.55 -6.46
N ALA A 298 1.28 -11.30 -6.65
CA ALA A 298 0.34 -10.57 -5.80
C ALA A 298 -1.12 -10.63 -6.27
N ASP A 299 -1.38 -11.17 -7.47
CA ASP A 299 -2.72 -11.28 -8.04
C ASP A 299 -3.46 -12.51 -7.49
N PRO A 300 -4.48 -12.37 -6.63
CA PRO A 300 -5.23 -13.50 -6.07
C PRO A 300 -6.05 -14.27 -7.11
N GLY A 301 -6.24 -13.72 -8.32
CA GLY A 301 -6.87 -14.42 -9.44
C GLY A 301 -5.91 -15.31 -10.23
N SER A 302 -4.61 -15.26 -9.95
CA SER A 302 -3.61 -16.13 -10.58
C SER A 302 -3.53 -17.48 -9.86
N PRO A 303 -3.44 -18.62 -10.58
CA PRO A 303 -3.16 -19.92 -9.94
C PRO A 303 -1.78 -19.98 -9.28
N PHE A 304 -0.93 -18.98 -9.55
CA PHE A 304 0.40 -18.83 -8.97
C PHE A 304 0.44 -17.83 -7.82
N PHE A 305 -0.69 -17.37 -7.29
CA PHE A 305 -0.74 -16.42 -6.18
C PHE A 305 0.14 -16.86 -5.00
N GLY A 306 0.99 -15.95 -4.51
CA GLY A 306 1.92 -16.20 -3.41
C GLY A 306 3.18 -17.00 -3.78
N LEU A 307 3.31 -17.47 -5.03
CA LEU A 307 4.53 -18.14 -5.48
C LEU A 307 5.57 -17.15 -5.99
N SER A 308 6.84 -17.50 -5.79
CA SER A 308 7.94 -16.69 -6.30
C SER A 308 8.04 -16.75 -7.82
N VAL A 309 8.55 -15.69 -8.45
CA VAL A 309 8.78 -15.62 -9.90
C VAL A 309 9.61 -16.82 -10.38
N SER A 310 10.61 -17.25 -9.61
CA SER A 310 11.41 -18.44 -9.94
C SER A 310 10.59 -19.74 -9.91
N ALA A 311 9.66 -19.87 -8.95
CA ALA A 311 8.76 -21.02 -8.88
C ALA A 311 7.77 -21.03 -10.06
N VAL A 312 7.25 -19.86 -10.46
CA VAL A 312 6.38 -19.73 -11.65
C VAL A 312 7.11 -20.14 -12.92
N LEU A 313 8.36 -19.68 -13.13
CA LEU A 313 9.16 -20.09 -14.29
C LEU A 313 9.46 -21.59 -14.27
N SER A 314 9.73 -22.16 -13.09
CA SER A 314 9.94 -23.61 -12.94
C SER A 314 8.70 -24.40 -13.34
N ALA A 315 7.51 -24.01 -12.87
CA ALA A 315 6.24 -24.64 -13.24
C ALA A 315 5.97 -24.52 -14.75
N ALA A 316 6.19 -23.34 -15.33
CA ALA A 316 6.07 -23.13 -16.78
C ALA A 316 7.03 -24.04 -17.59
N ASN A 317 8.25 -24.26 -17.10
CA ASN A 317 9.21 -25.15 -17.74
C ASN A 317 8.82 -26.64 -17.66
N GLU A 318 8.19 -27.08 -16.57
CA GLU A 318 7.61 -28.43 -16.47
C GLU A 318 6.47 -28.61 -17.48
N LEU A 319 5.56 -27.64 -17.59
CA LEU A 319 4.47 -27.64 -18.56
C LEU A 319 4.98 -27.63 -20.01
N LEU A 320 5.99 -26.80 -20.31
CA LEU A 320 6.68 -26.80 -21.61
C LEU A 320 7.32 -28.16 -21.90
N ALA A 321 7.82 -28.86 -20.89
CA ALA A 321 8.38 -30.20 -21.06
C ALA A 321 7.32 -31.31 -21.24
N GLY A 322 6.02 -30.97 -21.22
CA GLY A 322 4.91 -31.93 -21.32
C GLY A 322 4.67 -32.69 -20.02
N ARG A 323 5.11 -32.16 -18.89
CA ARG A 323 4.94 -32.76 -17.56
C ARG A 323 3.79 -32.09 -16.82
N VAL A 324 3.25 -32.80 -15.85
CA VAL A 324 2.18 -32.29 -15.01
C VAL A 324 2.78 -31.30 -14.02
N ASP A 325 2.24 -30.08 -14.01
CA ASP A 325 2.55 -29.09 -13.00
C ASP A 325 1.94 -29.50 -11.64
N PRO A 326 2.72 -29.52 -10.53
CA PRO A 326 2.21 -29.88 -9.21
C PRO A 326 1.05 -29.00 -8.70
N LEU A 327 0.89 -27.78 -9.21
CA LEU A 327 -0.19 -26.87 -8.82
C LEU A 327 -1.46 -27.07 -9.66
N GLY A 328 -1.38 -27.88 -10.72
CA GLY A 328 -2.49 -28.13 -11.64
C GLY A 328 -2.75 -26.97 -12.61
N ALA A 329 -1.80 -26.03 -12.78
CA ALA A 329 -1.95 -24.94 -13.74
C ALA A 329 -1.91 -25.47 -15.18
N THR A 330 -2.67 -24.80 -16.05
CA THR A 330 -2.71 -25.08 -17.49
C THR A 330 -1.61 -24.34 -18.24
N LEU A 331 -1.35 -24.77 -19.48
CA LEU A 331 -0.39 -24.11 -20.39
C LEU A 331 -0.74 -22.62 -20.63
N ASP A 332 -2.03 -22.31 -20.80
CA ASP A 332 -2.49 -20.94 -21.04
C ASP A 332 -2.38 -20.07 -19.79
N GLU A 333 -2.70 -20.61 -18.61
CA GLU A 333 -2.51 -19.90 -17.33
C GLU A 333 -1.03 -19.60 -17.06
N ALA A 334 -0.14 -20.54 -17.36
CA ALA A 334 1.30 -20.31 -17.27
C ALA A 334 1.74 -19.23 -18.27
N ALA A 335 1.26 -19.27 -19.52
CA ALA A 335 1.63 -18.29 -20.54
C ALA A 335 1.20 -16.87 -20.12
N GLU A 336 -0.02 -16.74 -19.61
CA GLU A 336 -0.54 -15.47 -19.12
C GLU A 336 0.19 -14.97 -17.89
N ALA A 337 0.51 -15.85 -16.93
CA ALA A 337 1.30 -15.47 -15.76
C ALA A 337 2.69 -14.95 -16.16
N LEU A 338 3.40 -15.67 -17.04
CA LEU A 338 4.71 -15.22 -17.53
C LEU A 338 4.61 -13.91 -18.31
N ARG A 339 3.55 -13.72 -19.11
CA ARG A 339 3.30 -12.46 -19.83
C ARG A 339 3.13 -11.30 -18.85
N LYS A 340 2.30 -11.46 -17.81
CA LYS A 340 2.07 -10.44 -16.78
C LYS A 340 3.35 -10.12 -15.99
N ILE A 341 4.15 -11.13 -15.65
CA ILE A 341 5.46 -10.95 -14.98
C ILE A 341 6.39 -10.13 -15.87
N ASN A 342 6.54 -10.50 -17.15
CA ASN A 342 7.45 -9.83 -18.07
C ASN A 342 7.07 -8.36 -18.31
N ALA A 343 5.78 -8.04 -18.25
CA ALA A 343 5.28 -6.67 -18.39
C ALA A 343 5.30 -5.85 -17.09
N ASN A 344 5.48 -6.48 -15.91
CA ASN A 344 5.23 -5.82 -14.62
C ASN A 344 6.15 -4.62 -14.38
N PHE A 345 7.43 -4.76 -14.73
CA PHE A 345 8.46 -3.74 -14.55
C PHE A 345 9.08 -3.33 -15.89
N GLU A 346 8.26 -3.09 -16.92
CA GLU A 346 8.74 -2.77 -18.27
C GLU A 346 9.76 -1.62 -18.24
N ASN A 347 10.99 -1.91 -18.69
CA ASN A 347 12.17 -1.03 -18.65
C ASN A 347 12.50 -0.42 -17.26
N GLY A 348 11.98 -1.03 -16.18
CA GLY A 348 12.09 -0.53 -14.82
C GLY A 348 11.37 0.80 -14.56
N HIS A 349 10.43 1.20 -15.42
CA HIS A 349 9.67 2.46 -15.25
C HIS A 349 8.26 2.25 -14.71
N ALA A 350 7.73 1.03 -14.82
CA ALA A 350 6.40 0.68 -14.38
C ALA A 350 6.45 -0.25 -13.17
N ASP A 351 5.37 -0.27 -12.41
CA ASP A 351 4.99 -1.36 -11.51
C ASP A 351 3.50 -1.60 -11.69
N LEU A 352 3.14 -2.70 -12.35
CA LEU A 352 1.75 -3.03 -12.65
C LEU A 352 1.04 -3.75 -11.48
N GLY A 353 1.72 -3.92 -10.34
CA GLY A 353 1.15 -4.50 -9.13
C GLY A 353 0.90 -6.01 -9.22
N PHE A 354 1.41 -6.70 -10.25
CA PHE A 354 1.31 -8.16 -10.35
C PHE A 354 2.30 -8.87 -9.42
N LEU A 355 3.37 -8.18 -9.01
CA LEU A 355 4.42 -8.71 -8.15
C LEU A 355 4.59 -7.86 -6.89
N ASN A 356 4.90 -8.53 -5.78
CA ASN A 356 5.25 -7.90 -4.51
C ASN A 356 6.56 -8.48 -3.95
N LEU A 357 7.12 -7.78 -2.96
CA LEU A 357 8.14 -8.35 -2.09
C LEU A 357 7.57 -9.58 -1.34
N PRO A 358 8.41 -10.61 -1.09
CA PRO A 358 8.00 -11.87 -0.46
C PRO A 358 7.48 -11.74 0.98
#